data_AF-A0A7L5FRC6-F1
#
_entry.id   AF-A0A7L5FRC6-F1
#
_cell.length_a   1.000
_cell.length_b   1.000
_cell.length_c   1.000
_cell.angle_alpha   90.00
_cell.angle_beta   90.00
_cell.angle_gamma   90.00
#
_symmetry.space_group_name_H-M   'P 1'
#
loop_
_entity.id
_entity.type
_entity.pdbx_description
1 polymer ?
#
loop_
_entity_poly.entity_id
_entity_poly.type
_entity_poly.pdbx_seq_one_letter_code
_entity_poly.pdbx_strand_id
1 'polypeptide(L)' 'MNTPQTATPKLFIGIDIHKRSWKIHRATDLSGGKTFSVPPLPKQLQGYVDKYYSDYEVTTAYEAGCCGYVTHRCFKS' A
#
# COMPACT_ATOMS: atom_id res chain seq x y z
N MET A 1 26.03 1.25 -23.39
CA MET A 1 25.15 2.39 -23.72
C MET A 1 24.16 2.53 -22.58
N ASN A 2 24.26 3.59 -21.79
CA ASN A 2 23.27 3.87 -20.74
C ASN A 2 22.16 4.70 -21.38
N THR A 3 21.04 4.06 -21.71
CA THR A 3 19.86 4.76 -22.18
C THR A 3 19.37 5.66 -21.03
N PRO A 4 19.23 6.98 -21.22
CA PRO A 4 18.67 7.81 -20.17
C PRO A 4 17.21 7.40 -19.95
N GLN A 5 16.91 6.82 -18.78
CA GLN A 5 15.54 6.60 -18.35
C GLN A 5 14.89 7.97 -18.21
N THR A 6 13.99 8.30 -19.14
CA THR A 6 13.37 9.62 -19.28
C THR A 6 12.13 9.76 -18.40
N ALA A 7 11.66 8.67 -17.81
CA ALA A 7 10.46 8.61 -16.98
C ALA A 7 10.82 8.20 -15.56
N THR A 8 10.22 8.89 -14.58
CA THR A 8 10.29 8.51 -13.17
C THR A 8 9.64 7.13 -12.97
N PRO A 9 10.31 6.18 -12.31
CA PRO A 9 9.75 4.85 -12.08
C PRO A 9 8.53 4.92 -11.17
N LYS A 10 7.53 4.07 -11.43
CA LYS A 10 6.24 4.13 -10.72
C LYS A 10 6.04 2.94 -9.81
N LEU A 11 5.51 3.19 -8.62
CA LEU A 11 5.15 2.18 -7.63
C LEU A 11 3.65 2.26 -7.33
N PHE A 12 2.95 1.16 -7.55
CA PHE A 12 1.54 1.00 -7.20
C PHE A 12 1.42 0.11 -5.97
N ILE A 13 0.71 0.59 -4.95
CA ILE A 13 0.49 -0.14 -3.70
C ILE A 13 -1.00 -0.33 -3.46
N GLY A 14 -1.45 -1.58 -3.45
CA GLY A 14 -2.77 -1.99 -2.95
C GLY A 14 -2.69 -2.35 -1.47
N ILE A 15 -3.55 -1.75 -0.64
CA ILE A 15 -3.60 -1.94 0.81
C ILE A 15 -4.94 -2.59 1.16
N ASP A 16 -4.90 -3.87 1.50
CA ASP A 16 -6.03 -4.60 2.06
C ASP A 16 -5.97 -4.51 3.59
N ILE A 17 -6.91 -3.74 4.16
CA ILE A 17 -6.91 -3.31 5.56
C ILE A 17 -7.72 -4.32 6.40
N HIS A 18 -7.04 -5.08 7.26
CA HIS A 18 -7.68 -5.85 8.33
C HIS A 18 -7.31 -5.32 9.73
N LYS A 19 -8.13 -5.67 10.74
CA LYS A 19 -7.96 -5.23 12.14
C LYS A 19 -6.58 -5.56 12.74
N ARG A 20 -5.98 -6.70 12.38
CA ARG A 20 -4.73 -7.21 13.00
C ARG A 20 -3.50 -7.14 12.11
N SER A 21 -3.68 -6.96 10.81
CA SER A 21 -2.61 -6.96 9.82
C SER A 21 -3.12 -6.35 8.54
N TRP A 22 -2.27 -5.66 7.80
CA TRP A 22 -2.58 -5.23 6.44
C TRP A 22 -1.88 -6.13 5.46
N LYS A 23 -2.56 -6.46 4.37
CA LYS A 23 -1.99 -7.19 3.24
C LYS A 23 -1.66 -6.16 2.16
N ILE A 24 -0.39 -6.06 1.83
CA ILE A 24 0.16 -5.05 0.92
C ILE A 24 0.56 -5.73 -0.37
N HIS A 25 -0.07 -5.34 -1.47
CA HIS A 25 0.37 -5.71 -2.81
C HIS A 25 1.15 -4.55 -3.40
N ARG A 26 2.40 -4.77 -3.79
CA ARG A 26 3.22 -3.76 -4.48
C ARG A 26 3.51 -4.22 -5.89
N ALA A 27 3.36 -3.34 -6.86
CA ALA A 27 3.70 -3.56 -8.26
C ALA A 27 4.42 -2.33 -8.81
N THR A 28 5.33 -2.52 -9.76
CA THR A 28 5.96 -1.43 -10.50
C THR A 28 5.38 -1.37 -11.91
N ASP A 29 5.62 -0.27 -12.62
CA ASP A 29 5.33 -0.16 -14.06
C ASP A 29 5.99 -1.27 -14.90
N LEU A 30 7.08 -1.86 -14.43
CA LEU A 30 7.83 -2.92 -15.11
C LEU A 30 7.47 -4.34 -14.64
N SER A 31 6.81 -4.51 -13.49
CA SER A 31 6.57 -5.85 -12.94
C SER A 31 5.32 -5.94 -12.04
N GLY A 32 4.55 -7.02 -12.18
CA GLY A 32 3.34 -7.30 -11.39
C GLY A 32 3.59 -7.59 -9.89
N GLY A 33 4.84 -7.46 -9.45
CA GLY A 33 5.24 -7.36 -8.05
C GLY A 33 4.80 -8.49 -7.12
N LYS A 34 4.80 -8.21 -5.81
CA LYS A 34 4.66 -9.22 -4.74
C LYS A 34 3.76 -8.72 -3.62
N THR A 35 3.12 -9.66 -2.95
CA THR A 35 2.26 -9.38 -1.79
C THR A 35 2.93 -9.82 -0.50
N PHE A 36 2.77 -9.03 0.56
CA PHE A 36 3.26 -9.35 1.90
C PHE A 36 2.34 -8.77 2.97
N SER A 37 2.42 -9.30 4.19
CA SER A 37 1.62 -8.84 5.32
C SER A 37 2.46 -8.00 6.27
N VAL A 38 1.88 -6.91 6.77
CA VAL A 38 2.50 -6.02 7.76
C VAL A 38 1.57 -5.80 8.95
N PRO A 39 2.09 -5.47 10.14
CA PRO A 39 1.28 -4.94 11.22
C PRO A 39 0.50 -3.68 10.77
N PRO A 40 -0.64 -3.34 11.41
CA PRO A 40 -1.46 -2.20 11.05
C PRO A 40 -0.84 -0.86 11.53
N LEU A 41 0.43 -0.62 11.15
CA LEU A 41 1.24 0.49 11.58
C LEU A 41 1.67 1.32 10.34
N PRO A 42 1.00 2.46 10.06
CA PRO A 42 1.26 3.25 8.86
C PRO A 42 2.73 3.66 8.69
N LYS A 43 3.39 4.03 9.79
CA LYS A 43 4.81 4.44 9.80
C LYS A 43 5.75 3.33 9.35
N GLN A 44 5.43 2.07 9.63
CA GLN A 44 6.26 0.94 9.18
C GLN A 44 6.18 0.76 7.67
N LEU A 45 4.98 0.90 7.10
CA LEU A 45 4.80 0.85 5.65
C LEU A 45 5.49 2.04 4.96
N GLN A 46 5.36 3.25 5.51
CA GLN A 46 6.05 4.43 4.98
C GLN A 46 7.58 4.25 5.00
N GLY A 47 8.16 3.86 6.14
CA GLY A 47 9.59 3.63 6.25
C GLY A 47 10.11 2.51 5.33
N TYR A 48 9.27 1.52 5.01
CA TYR A 48 9.58 0.52 3.99
C TYR A 48 9.64 1.16 2.59
N VAL A 49 8.64 1.96 2.22
CA VAL A 49 8.59 2.63 0.92
C VAL A 49 9.78 3.59 0.77
N ASP A 50 10.04 4.43 1.76
CA ASP A 50 11.15 5.39 1.74
C ASP A 50 12.51 4.69 1.63
N LYS A 51 12.67 3.51 2.25
CA LYS A 51 13.93 2.75 2.24
C LYS A 51 14.22 2.07 0.89
N TYR A 52 13.19 1.58 0.20
CA TYR A 52 13.35 0.74 -0.99
C TYR A 52 12.94 1.40 -2.30
N TYR A 53 12.18 2.49 -2.23
CA TYR A 53 11.51 3.13 -3.35
C TYR A 53 11.58 4.67 -3.25
N SER A 54 12.65 5.23 -2.69
CA SER A 54 12.83 6.67 -2.49
C SER A 54 12.66 7.51 -3.76
N ASP A 55 13.04 6.94 -4.91
CA ASP A 55 13.06 7.64 -6.20
C ASP A 55 11.83 7.29 -7.07
N TYR A 56 10.84 6.60 -6.50
CA TYR A 56 9.64 6.17 -7.22
C TYR A 56 8.49 7.14 -6.98
N GLU A 57 7.69 7.35 -8.02
CA GLU A 57 6.38 7.97 -7.88
C GLU A 57 5.40 6.94 -7.30
N VAL A 58 4.94 7.16 -6.07
CA VAL A 58 4.12 6.20 -5.33
C VAL A 58 2.63 6.54 -5.45
N THR A 59 1.84 5.62 -5.97
CA THR A 59 0.37 5.68 -5.98
C THR A 59 -0.18 4.56 -5.11
N THR A 60 -1.13 4.89 -4.23
CA THR A 60 -1.73 3.92 -3.31
C THR A 60 -3.24 3.81 -3.49
N ALA A 61 -3.78 2.61 -3.29
CA ALA A 61 -5.20 2.33 -3.21
C ALA A 61 -5.45 1.46 -1.97
N TYR A 62 -6.56 1.68 -1.27
CA TYR A 62 -6.88 0.92 -0.06
C TYR A 62 -8.32 0.43 -0.04
N GLU A 63 -8.56 -0.71 0.62
CA GLU A 63 -9.90 -1.26 0.81
C GLU A 63 -10.60 -0.60 2.02
N ALA A 64 -11.63 0.20 1.74
CA ALA A 64 -12.47 0.82 2.75
C ALA A 64 -13.58 -0.14 3.21
N GLY A 65 -13.26 -1.13 4.06
CA GLY A 65 -14.24 -2.18 4.40
C GLY A 65 -14.27 -2.72 5.83
N CYS A 66 -13.18 -2.69 6.60
CA CYS A 66 -13.06 -3.66 7.69
C CYS A 66 -13.51 -3.19 9.09
N CYS A 67 -13.75 -1.90 9.35
CA CYS A 67 -13.96 -1.45 10.74
C CYS A 67 -14.83 -0.18 10.89
N GLY A 68 -16.16 -0.32 10.82
CA GLY A 68 -17.07 0.76 11.24
C GLY A 68 -18.55 0.42 11.12
N TYR A 69 -18.91 -0.45 10.18
CA TYR A 69 -20.31 -0.75 9.89
C TYR A 69 -21.05 -1.42 11.06
N VAL A 70 -20.41 -2.37 11.76
CA VAL A 70 -21.06 -3.11 12.85
C VAL A 70 -21.22 -2.25 14.11
N THR A 71 -20.17 -1.51 14.50
CA THR A 71 -20.20 -0.63 15.68
C THR A 71 -21.21 0.51 15.53
N HIS A 72 -21.37 1.08 14.32
CA HIS A 72 -22.36 2.12 14.04
C HIS A 72 -23.81 1.62 14.19
N ARG A 73 -24.10 0.35 13.83
CA ARG A 73 -25.46 -0.22 13.96
C ARG A 73 -25.85 -0.57 15.39
N CYS A 74 -24.89 -0.73 16.31
CA CYS A 74 -25.19 -0.91 17.74
C CYS A 74 -25.76 0.36 18.41
N PHE A 75 -25.69 1.52 17.75
CA PHE A 75 -26.23 2.80 18.25
C PHE A 75 -27.49 3.27 17.52
N LYS A 76 -28.08 2.45 16.64
CA LYS A 76 -29.39 2.75 16.05
C LYS A 76 -30.47 2.10 16.91
N SER A 77 -31.33 2.94 17.49
CA SER A 77 -32.56 2.57 18.19
C SER A 77 -33.58 1.93 17.25
#